data_AF-A0A2S6RB86-F1
#
_entry.id   AF-A0A2S6RB86-F1
#
_cell.length_a   1.000
_cell.length_b   1.000
_cell.length_c   1.000
_cell.angle_alpha   90.00
_cell.angle_beta   90.00
_cell.angle_gamma   90.00
#
_symmetry.space_group_name_H-M   'P 1'
#
loop_
_entity.id
_entity.type
_entity.pdbx_description
1 polymer ?
#
loop_
_entity_poly.entity_id
_entity_poly.type
_entity_poly.pdbx_seq_one_letter_code
_entity_poly.pdbx_strand_id
1 'polypeptide(L)'
;MKYIYKLLLIILLTKNLFCFDYSYEGNFESEFIKIETPDNKKYNILINRGAWRDSFGDIGTAFCHGKVETLITGKFNLEVVCENKNEKNEKFWILFFRERGDQGGGVGKARFLNGTGKYIHLIGQDCTFVARYFNKVNFHKHKCKIDDEKYKKIVNQ
;
A
#
# COMPACT_ATOMS: atom_id res chain seq x y z
N MET A 1 -16.35 46.55 8.70
CA MET A 1 -17.17 45.70 7.79
C MET A 1 -16.38 45.07 6.64
N LYS A 2 -15.47 45.81 5.96
CA LYS A 2 -14.75 45.30 4.77
C LYS A 2 -13.79 44.10 5.03
N TYR A 3 -13.35 43.92 6.27
CA TYR A 3 -12.47 42.81 6.66
C TYR A 3 -13.24 41.59 7.19
N ILE A 4 -14.48 41.79 7.66
CA ILE A 4 -15.32 40.73 8.22
C ILE A 4 -15.78 39.78 7.10
N TYR A 5 -16.18 40.31 5.93
CA TYR A 5 -16.55 39.45 4.80
C TYR A 5 -15.35 38.67 4.25
N LYS A 6 -14.14 39.25 4.27
CA LYS A 6 -12.91 38.54 3.88
C LYS A 6 -12.57 37.41 4.86
N LEU A 7 -12.74 37.65 6.16
CA LEU A 7 -12.54 36.64 7.20
C LEU A 7 -13.57 35.50 7.09
N LEU A 8 -14.85 35.83 6.84
CA LEU A 8 -15.91 34.86 6.58
C LEU A 8 -15.65 34.04 5.30
N LEU A 9 -15.11 34.66 4.24
CA LEU A 9 -14.75 33.98 3.00
C LEU A 9 -13.59 32.98 3.21
N ILE A 10 -12.59 33.33 4.02
CA ILE A 10 -11.47 32.44 4.38
C ILE A 10 -11.96 31.23 5.18
N ILE A 11 -12.87 31.44 6.15
CA ILE A 11 -13.46 30.36 6.96
C ILE A 11 -14.34 29.41 6.12
N LEU A 12 -14.99 29.92 5.07
CA LEU A 12 -15.76 29.09 4.14
C LEU A 12 -14.86 28.17 3.30
N LEU A 13 -13.65 28.64 2.94
CA LEU A 13 -12.69 27.90 2.12
C LEU A 13 -11.97 26.78 2.91
N THR A 14 -11.90 26.87 4.24
CA THR A 14 -11.21 25.88 5.09
C THR A 14 -12.04 24.63 5.41
N LYS A 15 -13.32 24.56 5.02
CA LYS A 15 -14.22 23.48 5.46
C LYS A 15 -13.97 22.09 4.84
N ASN A 16 -13.03 21.97 3.89
CA ASN A 16 -12.81 20.71 3.12
C ASN A 16 -11.35 20.22 3.13
N LEU A 17 -10.56 20.55 4.16
CA LEU A 17 -9.11 20.24 4.19
C LEU A 17 -8.72 19.10 5.12
N PHE A 18 -9.68 18.38 5.70
CA PHE A 18 -9.33 17.20 6.49
C PHE A 18 -8.88 16.09 5.55
N CYS A 19 -7.71 15.55 5.87
CA CYS A 19 -7.10 14.42 5.21
C CYS A 19 -6.72 13.44 6.30
N PHE A 20 -7.21 12.22 6.15
CA PHE A 20 -6.95 11.15 7.08
C PHE A 20 -5.85 10.25 6.54
N ASP A 21 -5.07 9.71 7.46
CA ASP A 21 -4.03 8.75 7.16
C ASP A 21 -4.57 7.34 7.40
N TYR A 22 -4.71 6.55 6.32
CA TYR A 22 -4.86 5.10 6.42
C TYR A 22 -3.47 4.48 6.45
N SER A 23 -3.18 3.66 7.46
CA SER A 23 -1.92 2.92 7.54
C SER A 23 -2.14 1.43 7.77
N TYR A 24 -1.30 0.63 7.14
CA TYR A 24 -1.31 -0.82 7.23
C TYR A 24 0.09 -1.30 7.58
N GLU A 25 0.20 -2.26 8.49
CA GLU A 25 1.44 -2.92 8.88
C GLU A 25 1.28 -4.43 8.75
N GLY A 26 2.21 -5.08 8.06
CA GLY A 26 2.19 -6.52 7.81
C GLY A 26 3.54 -7.17 8.09
N ASN A 27 3.50 -8.42 8.55
CA ASN A 27 4.67 -9.26 8.71
C ASN A 27 4.45 -10.52 7.88
N PHE A 28 5.34 -10.78 6.93
CA PHE A 28 5.19 -11.86 5.98
C PHE A 28 6.41 -12.76 5.94
N GLU A 29 6.21 -14.06 6.00
CA GLU A 29 7.21 -15.02 5.57
C GLU A 29 7.39 -14.91 4.06
N SER A 30 8.64 -14.87 3.62
CA SER A 30 9.03 -14.65 2.23
C SER A 30 9.78 -15.83 1.64
N GLU A 31 9.31 -16.25 0.46
CA GLU A 31 9.96 -17.22 -0.40
C GLU A 31 10.31 -16.57 -1.74
N PHE A 32 11.45 -16.96 -2.32
CA PHE A 32 11.92 -16.48 -3.61
C PHE A 32 12.20 -17.66 -4.54
N ILE A 33 11.46 -17.75 -5.64
CA ILE A 33 11.77 -18.66 -6.75
C ILE A 33 12.69 -17.92 -7.70
N LYS A 34 13.91 -18.42 -7.91
CA LYS A 34 14.97 -17.70 -8.63
C LYS A 34 15.28 -18.37 -9.96
N ILE A 35 15.36 -17.57 -11.02
CA ILE A 35 15.88 -17.96 -12.33
C ILE A 35 17.02 -17.01 -12.67
N GLU A 36 18.18 -17.58 -12.98
CA GLU A 36 19.36 -16.84 -13.41
C GLU A 36 19.66 -17.20 -14.87
N THR A 37 19.88 -16.18 -15.70
CA THR A 37 20.26 -16.35 -17.10
C THR A 37 21.79 -16.31 -17.25
N PRO A 38 22.35 -16.83 -18.37
CA PRO A 38 23.79 -16.80 -18.61
C PRO A 38 24.41 -15.40 -18.65
N ASP A 39 23.62 -14.35 -18.92
CA ASP A 39 24.02 -12.94 -18.88
C ASP A 39 23.88 -12.31 -17.48
N ASN A 40 23.79 -13.13 -16.42
CA ASN A 40 23.67 -12.75 -15.01
C ASN A 40 22.41 -11.94 -14.65
N LYS A 41 21.37 -11.93 -15.50
CA LYS A 41 20.06 -11.37 -15.10
C LYS A 41 19.36 -12.32 -14.14
N LYS A 42 18.78 -11.74 -13.09
CA LYS A 42 18.07 -12.49 -12.04
C LYS A 42 16.59 -12.13 -12.05
N TYR A 43 15.77 -13.11 -12.36
CA TYR A 43 14.32 -13.04 -12.30
C TYR A 43 13.89 -13.80 -11.06
N ASN A 44 13.26 -13.09 -10.12
CA ASN A 44 12.74 -13.72 -8.91
C ASN A 44 11.23 -13.59 -8.89
N ILE A 45 10.53 -14.67 -8.53
CA ILE A 45 9.15 -14.59 -8.08
C ILE A 45 9.20 -14.53 -6.56
N LEU A 46 8.67 -13.45 -5.99
CA LEU A 46 8.45 -13.30 -4.57
C LEU A 46 7.10 -13.93 -4.23
N ILE A 47 7.07 -14.72 -3.17
CA ILE A 47 5.85 -15.19 -2.52
C ILE A 47 5.90 -14.73 -1.06
N ASN A 48 4.85 -14.04 -0.60
CA ASN A 48 4.71 -13.61 0.79
C ASN A 48 3.43 -14.17 1.40
N ARG A 49 3.51 -14.66 2.64
CA ARG A 49 2.36 -15.09 3.44
C ARG A 49 2.46 -14.54 4.84
N GLY A 50 1.38 -14.04 5.40
CA GLY A 50 1.39 -13.62 6.79
C GLY A 50 0.19 -12.81 7.20
N ALA A 51 0.37 -12.03 8.26
CA ALA A 51 -0.70 -11.31 8.93
C ALA A 51 -0.44 -9.81 8.91
N TRP A 52 -1.52 -9.05 9.04
CA TRP A 52 -1.50 -7.60 9.02
C TRP A 52 -2.51 -7.00 9.99
N ARG A 53 -2.29 -5.72 10.28
CA ARG A 53 -3.21 -4.85 11.01
C ARG A 53 -3.24 -3.47 10.37
N ASP A 54 -4.33 -2.73 10.55
CA ASP A 54 -4.44 -1.37 10.05
C ASP A 54 -4.83 -0.33 11.11
N SER A 55 -4.82 0.94 10.72
CA SER A 55 -5.13 2.10 11.58
C SER A 55 -6.60 2.20 11.96
N PHE A 56 -7.48 1.43 11.34
CA PHE A 56 -8.91 1.39 11.68
C PHE A 56 -9.26 0.21 12.59
N GLY A 57 -8.25 -0.55 13.03
CA GLY A 57 -8.40 -1.63 13.99
C GLY A 57 -8.70 -2.99 13.35
N ASP A 58 -8.66 -3.10 12.02
CA ASP A 58 -8.78 -4.39 11.36
C ASP A 58 -7.49 -5.19 11.46
N ILE A 59 -7.64 -6.50 11.59
CA ILE A 59 -6.58 -7.47 11.42
C ILE A 59 -6.96 -8.49 10.35
N GLY A 60 -5.96 -9.12 9.74
CA GLY A 60 -6.21 -10.10 8.71
C GLY A 60 -4.98 -10.85 8.25
N THR A 61 -5.17 -11.61 7.18
CA THR A 61 -4.09 -12.35 6.50
C THR A 61 -3.91 -11.83 5.08
N ALA A 62 -2.70 -12.02 4.56
CA ALA A 62 -2.37 -11.69 3.18
C ALA A 62 -1.60 -12.83 2.51
N PHE A 63 -1.87 -12.99 1.22
CA PHE A 63 -1.07 -13.78 0.31
C PHE A 63 -0.65 -12.90 -0.86
N CYS A 64 0.66 -12.78 -1.07
CA CYS A 64 1.19 -11.99 -2.17
C CYS A 64 2.08 -12.82 -3.06
N HIS A 65 2.08 -12.49 -4.35
CA HIS A 65 3.03 -13.03 -5.28
C HIS A 65 3.29 -12.07 -6.45
N GLY A 66 4.49 -12.14 -7.02
CA GLY A 66 4.82 -11.37 -8.20
C GLY A 66 6.31 -11.29 -8.49
N LYS A 67 6.65 -10.54 -9.54
CA LYS A 67 8.02 -10.48 -10.07
C LYS A 67 8.87 -9.45 -9.34
N VAL A 68 10.12 -9.83 -9.09
CA VAL A 68 11.22 -8.98 -8.62
C VAL A 68 12.40 -9.20 -9.56
N GLU A 69 12.65 -8.21 -10.42
CA GLU A 69 13.73 -8.28 -11.41
C GLU A 69 14.90 -7.43 -10.95
N THR A 70 16.11 -8.00 -10.96
CA THR A 70 17.33 -7.23 -10.73
C THR A 70 17.87 -6.75 -12.06
N LEU A 71 17.92 -5.44 -12.26
CA LEU A 71 18.55 -4.82 -13.42
C LEU A 71 20.06 -4.68 -13.17
N ILE A 72 20.86 -4.80 -14.23
CA ILE A 72 22.33 -4.73 -14.21
C ILE A 72 22.84 -3.44 -13.53
N THR A 73 22.04 -2.37 -13.53
CA THR A 73 22.36 -1.08 -12.89
C THR A 73 22.17 -1.05 -11.37
N GLY A 74 21.93 -2.19 -10.70
CA GLY A 74 21.58 -2.25 -9.27
C GLY A 74 20.18 -1.74 -8.94
N LYS A 75 19.36 -1.46 -9.97
CA LYS A 75 17.95 -1.11 -9.84
C LYS A 75 17.12 -2.38 -9.79
N PHE A 76 15.99 -2.36 -9.09
CA PHE A 76 15.07 -3.50 -9.02
C PHE A 76 13.68 -3.08 -9.47
N ASN A 77 13.10 -3.84 -10.39
CA ASN A 77 11.68 -3.71 -10.72
C ASN A 77 10.89 -4.61 -9.78
N LEU A 78 9.78 -4.07 -9.26
CA LEU A 78 8.85 -4.79 -8.39
C LEU A 78 7.46 -4.68 -9.01
N GLU A 79 6.76 -5.80 -9.09
CA GLU A 79 5.34 -5.85 -9.41
C GLU A 79 4.75 -7.05 -8.68
N VAL A 80 4.14 -6.79 -7.52
CA VAL A 80 3.64 -7.82 -6.60
C VAL A 80 2.19 -7.51 -6.24
N VAL A 81 1.30 -8.47 -6.46
CA VAL A 81 -0.10 -8.36 -6.09
C VAL A 81 -0.32 -9.13 -4.80
N CYS A 82 -1.06 -8.52 -3.86
CA CYS A 82 -1.50 -9.17 -2.63
C CYS A 82 -3.02 -9.28 -2.60
N GLU A 83 -3.52 -10.47 -2.31
CA GLU A 83 -4.89 -10.66 -1.80
C GLU A 83 -4.85 -10.59 -0.27
N ASN A 84 -5.69 -9.73 0.30
CA ASN A 84 -5.85 -9.55 1.73
C ASN A 84 -7.27 -9.93 2.14
N LYS A 85 -7.43 -10.45 3.35
CA LYS A 85 -8.72 -10.81 3.94
C LYS A 85 -8.74 -10.48 5.44
N ASN A 86 -9.75 -9.75 5.90
CA ASN A 86 -9.96 -9.45 7.32
C ASN A 86 -10.82 -10.52 8.04
N GLU A 87 -11.02 -10.36 9.34
CA GLU A 87 -11.83 -11.27 10.18
C GLU A 87 -13.30 -11.35 9.76
N LYS A 88 -13.83 -10.31 9.11
CA LYS A 88 -15.18 -10.27 8.54
C LYS A 88 -15.28 -10.91 7.15
N ASN A 89 -14.20 -11.55 6.66
CA ASN A 89 -14.07 -12.08 5.30
C ASN A 89 -14.19 -11.04 4.17
N GLU A 90 -14.09 -9.75 4.49
CA GLU A 90 -13.94 -8.69 3.50
C GLU A 90 -12.52 -8.75 2.93
N LYS A 91 -12.40 -8.53 1.62
CA LYS A 91 -11.16 -8.69 0.88
C LYS A 91 -10.74 -7.41 0.19
N PHE A 92 -9.45 -7.29 -0.05
CA PHE A 92 -8.92 -6.31 -0.99
C PHE A 92 -7.69 -6.82 -1.71
N TRP A 93 -7.53 -6.36 -2.94
CA TRP A 93 -6.38 -6.65 -3.79
C TRP A 93 -5.60 -5.37 -4.01
N ILE A 94 -4.30 -5.44 -3.77
CA ILE A 94 -3.41 -4.28 -3.86
C ILE A 94 -2.16 -4.65 -4.65
N LEU A 95 -1.77 -3.77 -5.56
CA LEU A 95 -0.55 -3.86 -6.35
C LEU A 95 0.55 -3.07 -5.66
N PHE A 96 1.70 -3.67 -5.46
CA PHE A 96 2.94 -3.01 -5.04
C PHE A 96 3.90 -2.93 -6.22
N PHE A 97 4.39 -1.73 -6.51
CA PHE A 97 5.24 -1.46 -7.66
C PHE A 97 6.25 -0.34 -7.40
N ARG A 98 7.25 -0.22 -8.27
CA ARG A 98 8.19 0.91 -8.27
C ARG A 98 8.10 1.68 -9.57
N GLU A 99 8.11 3.01 -9.47
CA GLU A 99 8.23 3.88 -10.63
C GLU A 99 9.70 3.98 -11.07
N ARG A 100 9.94 4.24 -12.36
CA ARG A 100 11.31 4.41 -12.88
C ARG A 100 11.96 5.63 -12.23
N GLY A 101 13.03 5.38 -11.47
CA GLY A 101 13.82 6.45 -10.82
C GLY A 101 13.86 6.36 -9.29
N ASP A 102 13.10 5.44 -8.68
CA ASP A 102 13.07 5.27 -7.23
C ASP A 102 14.42 4.75 -6.70
N GLN A 103 15.03 5.53 -5.80
CA GLN A 103 16.42 5.36 -5.35
C GLN A 103 16.49 4.51 -4.08
N GLY A 104 16.55 3.18 -4.24
CA GLY A 104 16.94 2.26 -3.17
C GLY A 104 16.05 2.29 -1.90
N GLY A 105 16.49 1.62 -0.83
CA GLY A 105 15.90 1.80 0.51
C GLY A 105 14.60 1.05 0.83
N GLY A 106 14.07 0.21 -0.06
CA GLY A 106 12.87 -0.60 0.22
C GLY A 106 11.55 0.16 0.06
N VAL A 107 11.57 1.38 -0.49
CA VAL A 107 10.37 2.22 -0.72
C VAL A 107 9.74 1.89 -2.09
N GLY A 108 8.44 2.14 -2.23
CA GLY A 108 7.74 2.13 -3.51
C GLY A 108 6.28 2.62 -3.42
N LYS A 109 5.50 2.35 -4.47
CA LYS A 109 4.09 2.72 -4.58
C LYS A 109 3.17 1.51 -4.43
N ALA A 110 1.98 1.74 -3.90
CA ALA A 110 0.93 0.74 -3.87
C ALA A 110 -0.38 1.31 -4.37
N ARG A 111 -1.19 0.49 -5.05
CA ARG A 111 -2.51 0.87 -5.55
C ARG A 111 -3.53 -0.21 -5.26
N PHE A 112 -4.63 0.15 -4.61
CA PHE A 112 -5.77 -0.73 -4.42
C PHE A 112 -6.43 -1.01 -5.78
N LEU A 113 -6.44 -2.27 -6.18
CA LEU A 113 -7.00 -2.73 -7.46
C LEU A 113 -8.49 -3.04 -7.36
N ASN A 114 -8.90 -3.67 -6.26
CA ASN A 114 -10.27 -4.12 -6.05
C ASN A 114 -10.55 -4.36 -4.55
N GLY A 115 -11.81 -4.50 -4.16
CA GLY A 115 -12.20 -4.80 -2.78
C GLY A 115 -13.64 -5.24 -2.63
N THR A 116 -13.97 -5.78 -1.45
CA THR A 116 -15.33 -6.11 -1.00
C THR A 116 -15.60 -5.45 0.35
N GLY A 117 -16.87 -5.36 0.76
CA GLY A 117 -17.24 -4.71 2.02
C GLY A 117 -16.75 -3.26 2.08
N LYS A 118 -16.18 -2.84 3.21
CA LYS A 118 -15.64 -1.47 3.34
C LYS A 118 -14.48 -1.13 2.39
N TYR A 119 -13.75 -2.14 1.90
CA TYR A 119 -12.60 -1.92 1.03
C TYR A 119 -12.97 -1.46 -0.39
N ILE A 120 -14.24 -1.55 -0.80
CA ILE A 120 -14.70 -0.98 -2.09
C ILE A 120 -14.38 0.52 -2.19
N HIS A 121 -14.32 1.22 -1.05
CA HIS A 121 -14.07 2.65 -1.00
C HIS A 121 -12.60 3.01 -1.16
N LEU A 122 -11.70 2.02 -1.13
CA LEU A 122 -10.28 2.20 -1.33
C LEU A 122 -9.84 1.90 -2.77
N ILE A 123 -10.72 1.39 -3.65
CA ILE A 123 -10.37 1.09 -5.04
C ILE A 123 -9.79 2.33 -5.74
N GLY A 124 -8.63 2.17 -6.39
CA GLY A 124 -7.90 3.25 -7.05
C GLY A 124 -7.07 4.14 -6.11
N GLN A 125 -7.12 3.92 -4.79
CA GLN A 125 -6.32 4.67 -3.83
C GLN A 125 -4.83 4.34 -3.99
N ASP A 126 -4.02 5.39 -4.17
CA ASP A 126 -2.56 5.30 -4.17
C ASP A 126 -1.99 5.50 -2.77
N CYS A 127 -0.92 4.75 -2.50
CA CYS A 127 -0.22 4.70 -1.24
C CYS A 127 1.28 4.66 -1.48
N THR A 128 2.04 5.02 -0.45
CA THR A 128 3.49 4.78 -0.42
C THR A 128 3.75 3.63 0.55
N PHE A 129 4.59 2.69 0.14
CA PHE A 129 4.99 1.58 1.00
C PHE A 129 6.48 1.57 1.25
N VAL A 130 6.86 0.93 2.35
CA VAL A 130 8.24 0.58 2.70
C VAL A 130 8.25 -0.88 3.12
N ALA A 131 9.24 -1.61 2.65
CA ALA A 131 9.46 -2.99 3.00
C ALA A 131 10.91 -3.20 3.43
N ARG A 132 11.11 -3.90 4.55
CA ARG A 132 12.43 -4.33 5.04
C ARG A 132 12.41 -5.82 5.30
N TYR A 133 13.57 -6.46 5.16
CA TYR A 133 13.73 -7.88 5.42
C TYR A 133 14.63 -8.09 6.62
N PHE A 134 14.22 -8.96 7.53
CA PHE A 134 15.10 -9.54 8.54
C PHE A 134 14.92 -11.06 8.48
N ASN A 135 16.00 -11.77 8.15
CA ASN A 135 15.94 -13.18 7.74
C ASN A 135 14.94 -13.39 6.59
N LYS A 136 14.06 -14.39 6.71
CA LYS A 136 13.00 -14.68 5.74
C LYS A 136 11.70 -13.90 6.02
N VAL A 137 11.73 -12.89 6.89
CA VAL A 137 10.53 -12.12 7.24
C VAL A 137 10.59 -10.75 6.58
N ASN A 138 9.55 -10.42 5.84
CA ASN A 138 9.27 -9.10 5.31
C ASN A 138 8.41 -8.29 6.29
N PHE A 139 8.97 -7.18 6.75
CA PHE A 139 8.29 -6.16 7.54
C PHE A 139 7.81 -5.08 6.58
N HIS A 140 6.51 -5.02 6.40
CA HIS A 140 5.85 -4.15 5.43
C HIS A 140 5.04 -3.08 6.13
N LYS A 141 5.12 -1.87 5.62
CA LYS A 141 4.21 -0.78 5.99
C LYS A 141 3.79 -0.03 4.75
N HIS A 142 2.51 0.28 4.63
CA HIS A 142 2.05 1.25 3.65
C HIS A 142 1.12 2.28 4.26
N LYS A 143 1.14 3.47 3.68
CA LYS A 143 0.36 4.62 4.15
C LYS A 143 -0.28 5.33 2.96
N CYS A 144 -1.57 5.65 3.11
CA CYS A 144 -2.39 6.30 2.10
C CYS A 144 -3.06 7.53 2.70
N LYS A 145 -3.16 8.60 1.92
CA LYS A 145 -3.98 9.76 2.27
C LYS A 145 -5.38 9.53 1.73
N ILE A 146 -6.38 9.54 2.60
CA ILE A 146 -7.79 9.44 2.23
C ILE A 146 -8.54 10.71 2.63
N ASP A 147 -9.60 11.03 1.89
CA ASP A 147 -10.50 12.14 2.20
C ASP A 147 -11.54 11.75 3.26
N ASP A 148 -12.25 12.76 3.78
CA ASP A 148 -13.29 12.61 4.80
C ASP A 148 -14.43 11.69 4.36
N GLU A 149 -14.79 11.71 3.08
CA GLU A 149 -15.89 10.92 2.56
C GLU A 149 -15.54 9.43 2.62
N LYS A 150 -14.36 9.06 2.12
CA LYS A 150 -13.83 7.69 2.20
C LYS A 150 -13.66 7.26 3.65
N TYR A 151 -13.07 8.11 4.48
CA TYR A 151 -12.87 7.80 5.90
C TYR A 151 -14.19 7.40 6.56
N LYS A 152 -15.23 8.23 6.44
CA LYS A 152 -16.55 7.96 7.04
C LYS A 152 -17.18 6.66 6.53
N LYS A 153 -17.00 6.33 5.25
CA LYS A 153 -17.54 5.09 4.68
C LYS A 153 -16.81 3.84 5.19
N ILE A 154 -15.53 3.96 5.54
CA ILE A 154 -14.72 2.82 6.01
C ILE A 154 -14.93 2.58 7.51
N VAL A 155 -14.97 3.63 8.34
CA VAL A 155 -15.04 3.47 9.80
C VAL A 155 -16.44 3.24 10.36
N ASN A 156 -17.50 3.54 9.61
CA ASN A 156 -18.89 3.43 10.08
C ASN A 156 -19.60 2.14 9.60
N GLN A 157 -18.85 1.08 9.26
CA GLN A 157 -19.36 -0.24 8.86
C GLN A 157 -18.92 -1.35 9.84
#